data_AF-A0A9C7UYN6-F1
#
_entry.id   AF-A0A9C7UYN6-F1
#
_cell.length_a   1.000
_cell.length_b   1.000
_cell.length_c   1.000
_cell.angle_alpha   90.00
_cell.angle_beta   90.00
_cell.angle_gamma   90.00
#
_symmetry.space_group_name_H-M   'P 1'
#
loop_
_entity.id
_entity.type
_entity.pdbx_description
1 polymer ?
#
loop_
_entity_poly.entity_id
_entity_poly.type
_entity_poly.pdbx_seq_one_letter_code
_entity_poly.pdbx_strand_id
1 'polypeptide(L)' 'MPTITVNVDDDLKQRMENHPEINWSEVTRQAIEDKIKKLDLMDELTVGSELTNEDVEEISAKINQSARKSLEEESR' A
#
# COMPACT_ATOMS: atom_id res chain seq x y z
N MET A 1 -1.20 16.22 18.79
CA MET A 1 -0.91 15.48 17.54
C MET A 1 0.61 15.38 17.42
N PRO A 2 1.18 14.21 17.08
CA PRO A 2 2.60 14.09 16.80
C PRO A 2 2.98 14.94 15.57
N THR A 3 4.18 15.49 15.58
CA THR A 3 4.70 16.34 14.50
C THR A 3 5.96 15.72 13.92
N ILE A 4 6.06 15.71 12.59
CA ILE A 4 7.24 15.27 11.85
C ILE A 4 7.73 16.47 11.05
N THR A 5 9.04 16.74 11.10
CA THR A 5 9.70 17.74 10.27
C THR A 5 10.50 17.03 9.21
N VAL A 6 10.28 17.40 7.95
CA VAL A 6 10.97 16.83 6.79
C VAL A 6 11.92 17.88 6.24
N ASN A 7 13.20 17.51 6.12
CA ASN A 7 14.18 18.34 5.43
C ASN A 7 14.17 17.98 3.95
N VAL A 8 14.14 19.00 3.11
CA VAL A 8 14.26 18.91 1.65
C VAL A 8 15.40 19.81 1.21
N ASP A 9 16.00 19.51 0.07
CA ASP A 9 16.97 20.41 -0.54
C ASP A 9 16.31 21.70 -1.07
N ASP A 10 17.13 22.71 -1.35
CA ASP A 10 16.65 24.03 -1.76
C ASP A 10 15.94 24.01 -3.13
N ASP A 11 16.36 23.14 -4.05
CA ASP A 11 15.71 22.99 -5.37
C ASP A 11 14.29 22.47 -5.22
N LEU A 12 14.12 21.39 -4.45
CA LEU A 12 12.82 20.80 -4.19
C LEU A 12 11.92 21.79 -3.45
N LYS A 13 12.44 22.49 -2.45
CA LYS A 13 11.70 23.53 -1.73
C LYS A 13 11.19 24.61 -2.67
N GLN A 14 12.05 25.13 -3.56
CA GLN A 14 11.65 26.16 -4.52
C GLN A 14 10.56 25.66 -5.47
N ARG A 15 10.66 24.42 -5.93
CA ARG A 15 9.63 23.79 -6.78
C ARG A 15 8.31 23.61 -6.02
N MET A 16 8.36 23.27 -4.74
CA MET A 16 7.17 23.16 -3.89
C MET A 16 6.50 24.53 -3.67
N GLU A 17 7.29 25.58 -3.46
CA GLU A 17 6.80 26.96 -3.27
C GLU A 17 6.13 27.52 -4.54
N ASN A 18 6.52 27.06 -5.72
CA ASN A 18 5.86 27.41 -6.99
C ASN A 18 4.46 26.80 -7.13
N HIS A 19 4.09 25.84 -6.28
CA HIS A 19 2.78 25.18 -6.23
C HIS A 19 2.09 25.39 -4.87
N PRO A 20 1.73 26.63 -4.51
CA PRO A 20 1.11 26.96 -3.23
C PRO A 20 -0.29 26.37 -3.06
N GLU A 21 -0.94 25.95 -4.14
CA GLU A 21 -2.24 25.25 -4.14
C GLU A 21 -2.17 23.85 -3.52
N ILE A 22 -0.97 23.28 -3.40
CA ILE A 22 -0.77 21.92 -2.89
C ILE A 22 -0.53 21.95 -1.38
N ASN A 23 -1.32 21.18 -0.63
CA ASN A 23 -1.06 20.93 0.78
C ASN A 23 0.04 19.86 0.93
N TRP A 24 1.30 20.29 0.95
CA TRP A 24 2.45 19.40 1.06
C TRP A 24 2.49 18.57 2.35
N SER A 25 1.85 19.02 3.43
CA SER A 25 1.73 18.23 4.67
C SER A 25 0.79 17.04 4.48
N GLU A 26 -0.26 17.21 3.68
CA GLU A 26 -1.18 16.12 3.32
C GLU A 26 -0.50 15.11 2.40
N VAL A 27 0.20 15.60 1.37
CA VAL A 27 0.98 14.73 0.45
C VAL A 27 1.99 13.90 1.23
N THR A 28 2.69 14.51 2.18
CA THR A 28 3.65 13.81 3.04
C THR A 28 2.97 12.74 3.89
N ARG A 29 1.82 13.04 4.49
CA ARG A 29 1.07 12.08 5.31
C ARG A 29 0.64 10.86 4.49
N GLN A 30 0.05 11.09 3.32
CA GLN A 30 -0.40 10.01 2.44
C GLN A 30 0.77 9.13 1.98
N ALA A 31 1.90 9.74 1.62
CA ALA A 31 3.10 8.99 1.23
C ALA A 31 3.63 8.10 2.36
N ILE A 32 3.61 8.59 3.60
CA ILE A 32 4.00 7.82 4.78
C ILE A 32 3.03 6.67 5.02
N GLU A 33 1.71 6.94 5.03
CA GLU A 33 0.68 5.91 5.22
C GLU A 33 0.76 4.81 4.17
N ASP A 34 0.94 5.17 2.90
CA ASP A 34 1.07 4.22 1.81
C ASP A 34 2.35 3.39 1.92
N LYS A 35 3.44 3.99 2.39
CA LYS A 35 4.69 3.26 2.61
C LYS A 35 4.55 2.27 3.77
N ILE A 36 3.89 2.66 4.86
CA ILE A 36 3.61 1.77 5.99
C ILE A 36 2.75 0.59 5.53
N LYS A 37 1.61 0.83 4.85
CA LYS A 37 0.76 -0.26 4.34
C LYS A 37 1.52 -1.25 3.45
N LYS A 38 2.43 -0.75 2.61
CA LYS A 38 3.27 -1.61 1.76
C LYS A 38 4.25 -2.44 2.59
N LEU A 39 4.85 -1.86 3.62
CA LEU A 39 5.73 -2.59 4.52
C LEU A 39 4.95 -3.63 5.33
N ASP A 40 3.78 -3.28 5.87
CA ASP A 40 2.91 -4.19 6.60
C ASP A 40 2.48 -5.37 5.72
N LEU A 41 2.13 -5.13 4.45
CA LEU A 41 1.83 -6.19 3.50
C LEU A 41 3.05 -7.07 3.21
N MET A 42 4.24 -6.46 3.04
CA MET A 42 5.47 -7.23 2.86
C MET A 42 5.79 -8.06 4.10
N ASP A 43 5.58 -7.51 5.28
CA ASP A 43 5.76 -8.20 6.54
C ASP A 43 4.73 -9.33 6.68
N GLU A 44 3.46 -9.14 6.36
CA GLU A 44 2.46 -10.21 6.33
C GLU A 44 2.86 -11.35 5.37
N LEU A 45 3.32 -10.99 4.16
CA LEU A 45 3.80 -11.95 3.16
C LEU A 45 5.11 -12.65 3.56
N THR A 46 5.92 -12.05 4.45
CA THR A 46 7.24 -12.57 4.86
C THR A 46 7.27 -13.15 6.27
N VAL A 47 6.28 -12.85 7.12
CA VAL A 47 6.01 -13.52 8.40
C VAL A 47 5.67 -14.99 8.16
N GLY A 48 5.20 -15.31 6.95
CA GLY A 48 5.16 -16.66 6.39
C GLY A 48 6.42 -17.06 5.62
N SER A 49 7.65 -16.64 5.94
CA SER A 49 8.88 -17.14 5.27
C SER A 49 9.26 -18.58 5.66
N GLU A 50 8.32 -19.36 6.18
CA GLU A 50 8.11 -20.72 5.68
C GLU A 50 6.74 -20.74 4.99
N LEU A 51 6.67 -20.27 3.73
CA LEU A 51 5.47 -20.48 2.92
C LEU A 51 5.46 -21.97 2.68
N THR A 52 4.69 -22.69 3.49
CA THR A 52 4.53 -24.12 3.29
C THR A 52 3.70 -24.31 2.02
N ASN A 53 3.82 -25.48 1.38
CA ASN A 53 2.99 -25.78 0.21
C ASN A 53 1.48 -25.64 0.53
N GLU A 54 1.10 -25.78 1.80
CA GLU A 54 -0.27 -25.63 2.30
C GLU A 54 -0.77 -24.18 2.22
N ASP A 55 0.08 -23.18 2.50
CA ASP A 55 -0.28 -21.76 2.42
C ASP A 55 -0.51 -21.30 0.97
N VAL A 56 0.31 -21.82 0.04
CA VAL A 56 0.18 -21.57 -1.40
C VAL A 56 -1.10 -22.23 -1.94
N GLU A 57 -1.46 -23.42 -1.45
CA GLU A 57 -2.71 -24.09 -1.79
C GLU A 57 -3.92 -23.33 -1.24
N GLU A 58 -3.88 -22.80 -0.01
CA GLU A 58 -4.97 -22.01 0.56
C GLU A 58 -5.22 -20.72 -0.23
N ILE A 59 -4.16 -20.01 -0.61
CA ILE A 59 -4.25 -18.80 -1.45
C ILE A 59 -4.82 -19.14 -2.83
N SER A 60 -4.34 -20.23 -3.45
CA SER A 60 -4.83 -20.70 -4.75
C SER A 60 -6.31 -21.11 -4.69
N ALA A 61 -6.73 -21.75 -3.60
CA ALA A 61 -8.12 -22.12 -3.38
C ALA A 61 -9.03 -20.90 -3.21
N LYS A 62 -8.60 -19.89 -2.44
CA LYS A 62 -9.34 -18.63 -2.27
C LYS A 62 -9.51 -17.89 -3.59
N ILE A 63 -8.45 -17.77 -4.39
CA ILE A 63 -8.50 -17.12 -5.71
C ILE A 63 -9.47 -17.86 -6.65
N ASN A 64 -9.40 -19.19 -6.71
CA ASN A 64 -10.29 -20.00 -7.54
C ASN A 64 -11.76 -19.90 -7.10
N GLN A 65 -12.03 -19.86 -5.79
CA GLN A 65 -13.38 -19.75 -5.26
C GLN A 65 -13.97 -18.37 -5.54
N SER A 66 -13.19 -17.30 -5.38
CA SER A 66 -13.60 -15.93 -5.73
C SER A 66 -13.87 -15.80 -7.23
N ALA A 67 -12.98 -16.31 -8.09
CA ALA A 67 -13.16 -16.29 -9.54
C ALA A 67 -14.43 -17.05 -9.96
N ARG A 68 -14.69 -18.20 -9.34
CA ARG A 68 -15.88 -19.02 -9.63
C ARG A 68 -17.18 -18.32 -9.19
N LYS A 69 -17.17 -17.66 -8.05
CA LYS A 69 -18.32 -16.88 -7.55
C LYS A 69 -18.64 -15.70 -8.47
N SER A 70 -17.62 -14.99 -8.95
CA SER A 70 -17.82 -13.89 -9.91
C SER A 70 -18.42 -14.38 -11.24
N LEU A 71 -18.02 -15.55 -11.73
CA LEU A 71 -18.58 -16.15 -12.95
C LEU A 71 -20.03 -16.65 -12.77
N GLU A 72 -20.39 -17.11 -11.58
CA GLU A 72 -21.78 -17.51 -11.25
C GLU A 72 -22.72 -16.32 -11.06
N GLU A 73 -22.21 -15.18 -10.60
CA GLU A 73 -22.96 -13.92 -10.48
C GLU A 73 -23.18 -13.24 -11.85
N GLU A 74 -22.24 -13.39 -12.80
CA GLU A 74 -22.35 -12.86 -14.17
C GLU A 74 -23.25 -13.69 -15.10
N SER A 75 -23.60 -14.93 -14.72
CA SER A 75 -24.43 -15.86 -15.51
C SER A 75 -25.91 -15.87 -15.10
N ARG A 76 -26.36 -14.94 -14.25
CA ARG A 76 -27.72 -14.92 -13.66
C ARG A 76 -28.60 -13.78 -14.18
#